data_AF-A0A293MGN6-F1
#
_entry.id   AF-A0A293MGN6-F1
#
_cell.length_a   1.000
_cell.length_b   1.000
_cell.length_c   1.000
_cell.angle_alpha   90.00
_cell.angle_beta   90.00
_cell.angle_gamma   90.00
#
_symmetry.space_group_name_H-M   'P 1'
#
loop_
_entity.id
_entity.type
_entity.pdbx_description
1 polymer ?
#
loop_
_entity_poly.entity_id
_entity_poly.type
_entity_poly.pdbx_seq_one_letter_code
_entity_poly.pdbx_strand_id
1 'polypeptide(L)'
;MYLNLTSVMLLTSAFLKRYGPNTTSTKTIVNMSTPLARNALPGLGLYCSGKAAREMYLNVLVENPAVKVLHYYPGVCRHRHAG
;
A
#
# COMPACT_ATOMS: atom_id res chain seq x y z
N MET A 1 -9.95 -4.02 10.08
CA MET A 1 -9.15 -3.97 8.83
C MET A 1 -9.73 -3.10 7.71
N TYR A 2 -11.00 -2.66 7.79
CA TYR A 2 -11.72 -1.99 6.69
C TYR A 2 -10.98 -0.81 6.04
N LEU A 3 -10.54 0.18 6.83
CA LEU A 3 -9.89 1.39 6.28
C LEU A 3 -8.46 1.19 5.80
N ASN A 4 -7.71 0.23 6.36
CA ASN A 4 -6.29 0.05 6.01
C ASN A 4 -6.07 -1.03 4.96
N LEU A 5 -6.99 -1.96 4.75
CA LEU A 5 -6.79 -3.02 3.77
C LEU A 5 -7.82 -2.93 2.65
N THR A 6 -9.10 -3.01 3.01
CA THR A 6 -10.21 -3.08 2.05
C THR A 6 -10.31 -1.82 1.19
N SER A 7 -10.16 -0.63 1.77
CA SER A 7 -10.18 0.63 1.02
C SER A 7 -9.07 0.70 -0.05
N VAL A 8 -7.86 0.21 0.27
CA VAL A 8 -6.73 0.20 -0.65
C VAL A 8 -6.96 -0.82 -1.76
N MET A 9 -7.51 -1.99 -1.45
CA MET A 9 -7.89 -2.99 -2.45
C MET A 9 -8.94 -2.42 -3.42
N LEU A 10 -9.96 -1.74 -2.89
CA LEU A 10 -11.03 -1.14 -3.71
C LEU A 10 -10.50 0.03 -4.56
N LEU A 11 -9.69 0.90 -3.99
CA LEU A 11 -9.07 2.00 -4.72
C LEU A 11 -8.14 1.48 -5.83
N THR A 12 -7.32 0.48 -5.51
CA THR A 12 -6.38 -0.11 -6.47
C THR A 12 -7.13 -0.82 -7.60
N SER A 13 -8.18 -1.58 -7.29
CA SER A 13 -8.98 -2.25 -8.32
C SER A 13 -9.69 -1.24 -9.22
N ALA A 14 -10.29 -0.19 -8.65
CA ALA A 14 -10.93 0.87 -9.42
C ALA A 14 -9.92 1.62 -10.31
N PHE A 15 -8.73 1.94 -9.77
CA PHE A 15 -7.65 2.59 -10.51
C PHE A 15 -7.17 1.74 -11.69
N LEU A 16 -6.85 0.46 -11.45
CA LEU A 16 -6.38 -0.45 -12.51
C LEU A 16 -7.47 -0.71 -13.56
N LYS A 17 -8.74 -0.79 -13.15
CA LYS A 17 -9.88 -0.90 -14.08
C LYS A 17 -10.02 0.35 -14.94
N ARG A 18 -9.88 1.54 -14.35
CA ARG A 18 -10.02 2.81 -15.06
C ARG A 18 -8.90 3.05 -16.07
N TYR A 19 -7.68 2.68 -15.70
CA TYR A 19 -6.47 2.86 -16.50
C TYR A 19 -5.96 1.52 -17.04
N GLY A 20 -6.84 0.67 -17.57
CA GLY A 20 -6.52 -0.70 -17.98
C GLY A 20 -5.46 -0.86 -19.10
N PRO A 21 -5.32 -2.07 -19.68
CA PRO A 21 -4.23 -2.43 -20.59
C PRO A 21 -4.16 -1.59 -21.88
N ASN A 22 -5.26 -0.91 -22.25
CA ASN A 22 -5.31 -0.02 -23.41
C ASN A 22 -4.58 1.32 -23.19
N THR A 23 -4.03 1.56 -22.00
CA THR A 23 -3.23 2.75 -21.69
C THR A 23 -1.74 2.41 -21.77
N THR A 24 -0.99 3.17 -22.58
CA THR A 24 0.47 3.04 -22.74
C THR A 24 1.26 3.46 -21.51
N SER A 25 0.59 3.99 -20.47
CA SER A 25 1.22 4.52 -19.27
C SER A 25 1.50 3.43 -18.23
N THR A 26 2.67 3.51 -17.59
CA THR A 26 3.00 2.71 -16.41
C THR A 26 2.15 3.12 -15.21
N LYS A 27 1.59 2.14 -14.50
CA LYS A 27 0.78 2.36 -13.29
C LYS A 27 1.68 2.21 -12.08
N THR A 28 1.92 3.30 -11.36
CA THR A 28 2.75 3.25 -10.14
C THR A 28 1.89 3.38 -8.90
N ILE A 29 2.02 2.43 -7.98
CA ILE A 29 1.35 2.43 -6.68
C ILE A 29 2.43 2.65 -5.62
N VAL A 30 2.32 3.76 -4.89
CA VAL A 30 3.19 4.04 -3.74
C VAL A 30 2.44 3.72 -2.46
N ASN A 31 2.84 2.64 -1.80
CA ASN A 31 2.28 2.24 -0.52
C ASN A 31 3.09 2.81 0.62
N MET A 32 2.43 3.55 1.50
CA MET A 32 2.96 4.00 2.78
C MET A 32 3.10 2.78 3.72
N SER A 33 4.28 2.18 3.76
CA SER A 33 4.59 0.98 4.54
C SER A 33 5.33 1.32 5.86
N THR A 34 5.74 0.28 6.58
CA THR A 34 6.48 0.32 7.84
C THR A 34 7.29 -0.98 7.98
N PRO A 35 8.44 -0.99 8.66
CA PRO A 35 9.17 -2.23 8.98
C PRO A 35 8.31 -3.25 9.73
N LEU A 36 7.27 -2.78 10.44
CA LEU A 36 6.33 -3.62 11.17
C LEU A 36 5.41 -4.48 10.28
N ALA A 37 5.42 -4.26 8.96
CA ALA A 37 4.78 -5.16 7.99
C ALA A 37 5.51 -6.52 7.88
N ARG A 38 6.80 -6.56 8.27
CA ARG A 38 7.66 -7.76 8.20
C ARG A 38 8.12 -8.23 9.57
N ASN A 39 8.30 -7.30 10.51
CA ASN A 39 8.77 -7.59 11.87
C ASN A 39 7.76 -7.03 12.89
N ALA A 40 6.83 -7.86 13.34
CA ALA A 40 5.75 -7.42 14.23
C ALA A 40 6.28 -6.96 15.61
N LEU A 41 5.73 -5.86 16.12
CA LEU A 41 5.98 -5.38 17.48
C LEU A 41 4.84 -5.82 18.41
N PRO A 42 5.13 -6.37 19.61
CA PRO A 42 4.11 -6.66 20.62
C PRO A 42 3.25 -5.42 20.94
N GLY A 43 1.95 -5.64 21.16
CA GLY A 43 0.97 -4.57 21.42
C GLY A 43 0.45 -3.85 20.15
N LEU A 44 1.06 -4.05 18.98
CA LEU A 44 0.62 -3.47 17.71
C LEU A 44 0.08 -4.49 16.70
N GLY A 45 -0.36 -5.68 17.16
CA GLY A 45 -0.72 -6.82 16.30
C GLY A 45 -1.72 -6.50 15.18
N LEU A 46 -2.80 -5.76 15.47
CA LEU A 46 -3.78 -5.36 14.46
C LEU A 46 -3.19 -4.38 13.42
N TYR A 47 -2.28 -3.50 13.84
CA TYR A 47 -1.61 -2.59 12.93
C TYR A 47 -0.60 -3.32 12.03
N CYS A 48 0.26 -4.13 12.64
CA CYS A 48 1.28 -4.94 11.94
C CYS A 48 0.64 -5.88 10.92
N SER A 49 -0.38 -6.64 11.32
CA SER A 49 -1.10 -7.55 10.42
C SER A 49 -1.76 -6.81 9.26
N GLY A 50 -2.32 -5.62 9.48
CA GLY A 50 -2.93 -4.84 8.41
C GLY A 50 -1.93 -4.33 7.39
N LYS A 51 -0.75 -3.91 7.86
CA LYS A 51 0.37 -3.50 7.00
C LYS A 51 0.97 -4.68 6.24
N ALA A 52 1.15 -5.82 6.90
CA ALA A 52 1.62 -7.07 6.29
C ALA A 52 0.67 -7.53 5.18
N ALA A 53 -0.63 -7.59 5.46
CA ALA A 53 -1.65 -7.98 4.49
C ALA A 53 -1.67 -7.03 3.28
N ARG A 54 -1.58 -5.71 3.50
CA ARG A 54 -1.54 -4.72 2.41
C ARG A 54 -0.28 -4.88 1.57
N GLU A 55 0.88 -5.04 2.19
CA GLU A 55 2.14 -5.24 1.49
C GLU A 55 2.08 -6.49 0.61
N MET A 56 1.55 -7.60 1.12
CA MET A 56 1.45 -8.82 0.35
C MET A 56 0.45 -8.73 -0.80
N TYR A 57 -0.72 -8.13 -0.57
CA TYR A 57 -1.70 -7.86 -1.63
C TYR A 57 -1.07 -7.07 -2.78
N LEU A 58 -0.32 -6.01 -2.48
CA LEU A 58 0.30 -5.18 -3.51
C LEU A 58 1.46 -5.88 -4.22
N ASN A 59 2.22 -6.74 -3.52
CA ASN A 59 3.26 -7.53 -4.15
C ASN A 59 2.71 -8.48 -5.23
N VAL A 60 1.50 -9.01 -5.07
CA VAL A 60 0.86 -9.83 -6.12
C VAL A 60 0.59 -9.01 -7.39
N LEU A 61 0.31 -7.71 -7.27
CA LEU A 61 -0.01 -6.87 -8.44
C LEU A 61 1.17 -6.68 -9.40
N VAL A 62 2.41 -6.91 -8.96
CA VAL A 62 3.60 -6.80 -9.81
C VAL A 62 3.72 -7.93 -10.82
N GLU A 63 2.90 -8.98 -10.70
CA GLU A 63 2.72 -10.00 -11.75
C GLU A 63 2.22 -9.38 -13.06
N ASN A 64 1.55 -8.22 -12.99
CA ASN A 64 1.23 -7.41 -14.16
C ASN A 64 2.42 -6.49 -14.51
N PRO A 65 3.09 -6.68 -15.67
CA PRO A 65 4.27 -5.89 -16.04
C PRO A 65 4.02 -4.39 -16.21
N ALA A 66 2.77 -3.98 -16.41
CA ALA A 66 2.38 -2.57 -16.53
C ALA A 66 2.24 -1.88 -15.17
N VAL A 67 2.34 -2.63 -14.06
CA VAL A 67 2.17 -2.14 -12.69
C VAL A 67 3.52 -2.15 -11.96
N LYS A 68 3.84 -1.03 -11.32
CA LYS A 68 4.97 -0.87 -10.42
C LYS A 68 4.46 -0.60 -9.02
N VAL A 69 5.04 -1.25 -8.03
CA VAL A 69 4.71 -1.04 -6.62
C VAL A 69 5.97 -0.59 -5.87
N LEU A 70 5.84 0.46 -5.07
CA LEU A 70 6.88 0.96 -4.17
C LEU A 70 6.36 0.96 -2.73
N HIS A 71 7.09 0.31 -1.83
CA HIS A 71 6.83 0.38 -0.39
C HIS A 71 7.70 1.46 0.24
N TYR A 72 7.13 2.64 0.44
CA TYR A 72 7.82 3.77 1.04
C TYR A 72 7.56 3.83 2.54
N TYR A 73 8.63 3.83 3.33
CA TYR A 73 8.59 4.02 4.77
C TYR A 73 9.20 5.38 5.13
N PRO A 74 8.40 6.37 5.54
CA PRO A 74 8.91 7.72 5.80
C PRO A 74 9.60 7.86 7.17
N GLY A 75 9.62 6.82 7.99
CA GLY A 75 10.02 6.96 9.39
C GLY A 75 8.98 7.72 10.23
N VAL A 76 9.40 8.15 11.42
CA VAL A 76 8.57 8.95 12.32
C VAL A 76 8.49 10.38 11.78
N CYS A 77 7.31 10.79 11.33
CA CYS A 77 7.06 12.15 10.87
C CYS A 77 6.50 12.99 12.02
N ARG A 78 7.11 14.16 12.30
CA ARG A 78 6.49 15.15 13.19
C ARG A 78 5.40 15.90 12.44
N HIS A 79 4.22 15.99 13.06
CA HIS A 79 3.20 16.93 12.61
C HIS A 79 3.48 18.30 13.24
N ARG A 80 3.86 19.30 12.44
CA ARG A 80 3.86 20.69 12.90
C ARG A 80 2.49 21.26 12.60
N HIS A 81 1.75 21.65 13.63
CA HIS A 81 0.59 22.51 13.45
C HIS A 81 1.09 23.86 12.93
N ALA A 82 0.61 24.26 11.75
CA ALA A 82 0.78 25.63 11.28
C ALA A 82 -0.15 26.51 12.13
N GLY A 83 0.44 27.33 13.00
CA GLY A 83 -0.17 28.46 13.67
C GLY A 83 0.46 29.73 13.16
#